data_AF-A0A8S7JYG2-F1
#
_entry.id   AF-A0A8S7JYG2-F1
#
_cell.length_a   1.000
_cell.length_b   1.000
_cell.length_c   1.000
_cell.angle_alpha   90.00
_cell.angle_beta   90.00
_cell.angle_gamma   90.00
#
_symmetry.space_group_name_H-M   'P 1'
#
loop_
_entity.id
_entity.type
_entity.pdbx_description
1 polymer ?
#
loop_
_entity_poly.entity_id
_entity_poly.type
_entity_poly.pdbx_seq_one_letter_code
_entity_poly.pdbx_strand_id
1 'polypeptide(L)'
;MLIDDNVIYFMEIQRRVCNEETMNSFSEVEKFKGLVFTLDNECEIDKWVSLLAHESRFVKGILQKIVGKCPGAAMTYKHSPAKNEPVACYSALLNALSKVGVTF
;
A
#
# COMPACT_ATOMS: atom_id res chain seq x y z
N MET A 1 -6.83 11.59 0.50
CA MET A 1 -7.08 12.40 -0.72
C MET A 1 -8.56 12.30 -1.03
N LEU A 2 -9.26 13.42 -1.27
CA LEU A 2 -10.68 13.40 -1.60
C LEU A 2 -10.82 13.48 -3.14
N ILE A 3 -11.50 12.51 -3.75
CA ILE A 3 -11.79 12.47 -5.19
C ILE A 3 -13.24 12.01 -5.35
N ASP A 4 -14.07 12.82 -6.02
CA ASP A 4 -15.50 12.52 -6.26
C ASP A 4 -16.24 12.04 -4.99
N ASP A 5 -16.08 12.80 -3.89
CA ASP A 5 -16.60 12.50 -2.54
C ASP A 5 -16.07 11.22 -1.87
N ASN A 6 -15.11 10.52 -2.49
CA ASN A 6 -14.45 9.36 -1.92
C ASN A 6 -13.11 9.75 -1.28
N VAL A 7 -12.91 9.34 -0.02
CA VAL A 7 -11.62 9.49 0.65
C VAL A 7 -10.74 8.30 0.34
N ILE A 8 -9.56 8.59 -0.19
CA ILE A 8 -8.55 7.61 -0.57
C ILE A 8 -7.33 7.79 0.31
N TYR A 9 -6.92 6.70 0.94
CA TYR A 9 -5.79 6.64 1.84
C TYR A 9 -4.60 5.98 1.17
N PHE A 10 -3.42 6.50 1.49
CA PHE A 10 -2.14 5.93 1.11
C PHE A 10 -1.35 5.66 2.39
N MET A 11 -0.76 4.48 2.47
CA MET A 11 0.07 4.08 3.60
C MET A 11 1.37 3.44 3.10
N GLU A 12 2.47 3.91 3.68
CA GLU A 12 3.81 3.36 3.46
C GLU A 12 4.39 2.88 4.79
N ILE A 13 5.01 1.69 4.79
CA ILE A 13 5.80 1.22 5.92
C ILE A 13 7.26 1.10 5.46
N GLN A 14 8.11 1.96 6.01
CA GLN A 14 9.55 1.83 5.84
C GLN A 14 10.05 0.66 6.68
N ARG A 15 10.39 -0.47 6.04
CA ARG A 15 11.06 -1.59 6.71
C ARG A 15 12.55 -1.28 6.85
N ARG A 16 13.14 -1.68 7.99
CA ARG A 16 14.60 -1.71 8.14
C ARG A 16 15.15 -2.76 7.18
N VAL A 17 16.12 -2.37 6.35
CA VAL A 17 16.78 -3.28 5.41
C VAL A 17 17.45 -4.38 6.23
N CYS A 18 17.00 -5.63 6.09
CA CYS A 18 17.80 -6.78 6.53
C CYS A 18 18.87 -6.99 5.45
N ASN A 19 20.15 -6.94 5.84
CA ASN A 19 21.26 -7.16 4.93
C ASN A 19 21.07 -8.49 4.18
N GLU A 20 21.18 -8.43 2.85
CA GLU A 20 20.88 -9.53 1.92
C GLU A 20 21.82 -10.75 2.08
N GLU A 21 22.94 -10.60 2.80
CA GLU A 21 23.99 -11.62 2.92
C GLU A 21 23.59 -12.86 3.75
N THR A 22 22.46 -12.86 4.46
CA THR A 22 22.05 -13.99 5.33
C THR A 22 20.80 -14.74 4.89
N MET A 23 20.13 -14.35 3.80
CA MET A 23 18.92 -15.05 3.34
C MET A 23 19.18 -15.83 2.05
N ASN A 24 19.36 -17.15 2.22
CA ASN A 24 19.58 -18.13 1.15
C ASN A 24 18.30 -18.45 0.32
N SER A 25 17.43 -17.47 0.11
CA SER A 25 16.24 -17.62 -0.73
C SER A 25 15.87 -16.28 -1.37
N PHE A 26 16.09 -16.20 -2.68
CA PHE A 26 15.67 -15.11 -3.57
C PHE A 26 14.15 -14.81 -3.53
N SER A 27 13.34 -15.51 -2.72
CA SER A 27 11.88 -15.37 -2.66
C SER A 27 11.36 -14.46 -1.54
N GLU A 28 12.17 -14.09 -0.52
CA GLU A 28 11.67 -13.34 0.64
C GLU A 28 11.82 -11.81 0.55
N VAL A 29 12.57 -11.28 -0.41
CA VAL A 29 12.74 -9.83 -0.61
C VAL A 29 11.62 -9.29 -1.47
N GLU A 30 10.39 -9.31 -0.96
CA GLU A 30 9.30 -8.60 -1.61
C GLU A 30 9.67 -7.10 -1.68
N LYS A 31 9.77 -6.53 -2.88
CA LYS A 31 10.10 -5.09 -3.05
C LYS A 31 9.09 -4.23 -2.31
N PHE A 32 9.53 -3.10 -1.74
CA PHE A 32 8.66 -2.18 -1.01
C PHE A 32 7.42 -1.81 -1.83
N LYS A 33 6.25 -2.13 -1.28
CA LYS A 33 4.94 -1.84 -1.85
C LYS A 33 4.19 -0.91 -0.91
N GLY A 34 3.56 0.09 -1.49
CA GLY A 34 2.58 0.92 -0.80
C GLY A 34 1.24 0.22 -0.69
N LEU A 35 0.41 0.71 0.21
CA LEU A 35 -0.99 0.34 0.35
C LEU A 35 -1.85 1.54 -0.02
N VAL A 36 -2.82 1.31 -0.89
CA VAL A 36 -3.90 2.27 -1.19
C VAL A 36 -5.22 1.64 -0.78
N PHE A 37 -6.08 2.40 -0.11
CA PHE A 37 -7.37 1.89 0.34
C PHE A 37 -8.44 2.98 0.48
N THR A 38 -9.69 2.54 0.50
CA THR A 38 -10.89 3.30 0.88
C THR A 38 -11.57 2.58 2.04
N LEU A 39 -12.48 3.27 2.73
CA LEU A 39 -13.30 2.69 3.78
C LEU A 39 -14.77 2.81 3.42
N ASP A 40 -15.56 1.78 3.73
CA ASP A 40 -17.03 1.85 3.61
C ASP A 40 -17.61 2.91 4.57
N ASN A 41 -16.95 3.10 5.72
CA ASN A 41 -17.25 4.13 6.68
C ASN A 41 -15.95 4.77 7.19
N GLU A 42 -15.78 6.05 6.87
CA GLU A 42 -14.61 6.85 7.21
C GLU A 42 -14.36 6.96 8.73
N CYS A 43 -15.39 6.82 9.58
CA CYS A 43 -15.24 6.80 11.02
C CYS A 43 -14.49 5.56 11.55
N GLU A 44 -14.20 4.57 10.71
CA GLU A 44 -13.48 3.35 11.09
C GLU A 44 -11.97 3.41 10.85
N ILE A 45 -11.45 4.54 10.39
CA ILE A 45 -10.02 4.70 10.08
C ILE A 45 -9.12 4.32 11.26
N ASP A 46 -9.47 4.72 12.49
CA ASP A 46 -8.67 4.42 13.67
C ASP A 46 -8.62 2.91 13.97
N LYS A 47 -9.74 2.21 13.78
CA LYS A 47 -9.81 0.76 13.94
C LYS A 47 -8.98 0.05 12.88
N TRP A 48 -9.09 0.50 11.63
CA TRP A 48 -8.36 -0.08 10.51
C TRP A 48 -6.84 0.13 10.65
N VAL A 49 -6.40 1.35 10.99
CA VAL A 49 -4.98 1.64 11.24
C VAL A 49 -4.45 0.83 12.43
N SER A 50 -5.22 0.70 13.50
CA SER A 50 -4.84 -0.14 14.64
C SER A 50 -4.67 -1.60 14.26
N LEU A 51 -5.59 -2.14 13.44
CA LEU A 51 -5.49 -3.50 12.90
C LEU A 51 -4.27 -3.64 11.99
N LEU A 52 -4.04 -2.71 11.07
CA LEU A 52 -2.86 -2.70 10.18
C LEU A 52 -1.56 -2.73 10.99
N ALA A 53 -1.45 -1.88 12.02
CA ALA A 53 -0.29 -1.85 12.90
C ALA A 53 -0.11 -3.19 13.64
N HIS A 54 -1.20 -3.75 14.18
CA HIS A 54 -1.18 -5.05 14.86
C HIS A 54 -0.77 -6.20 13.93
N GLU A 55 -1.35 -6.27 12.73
CA GLU A 55 -1.16 -7.37 11.77
C GLU A 55 0.18 -7.30 11.05
N SER A 56 0.66 -6.08 10.76
CA SER A 56 1.93 -5.84 10.05
C SER A 56 3.12 -6.56 10.71
N ARG A 57 3.14 -6.66 12.04
CA ARG A 57 4.21 -7.34 12.79
C ARG A 57 4.24 -8.85 12.51
N PHE A 58 3.09 -9.48 12.29
CA PHE A 58 3.00 -10.92 12.06
C PHE A 58 3.31 -11.31 10.61
N VAL A 59 3.10 -10.37 9.69
CA VAL A 59 3.40 -10.57 8.27
C VAL A 59 4.72 -9.93 7.84
N LYS A 60 5.57 -9.51 8.79
CA LYS A 60 6.86 -8.85 8.54
C LYS A 60 6.75 -7.64 7.59
N GLY A 61 5.68 -6.86 7.72
CA GLY A 61 5.40 -5.69 6.89
C GLY A 61 4.95 -6.00 5.46
N ILE A 62 4.62 -7.26 5.14
CA ILE A 62 4.04 -7.64 3.85
C ILE A 62 2.56 -7.24 3.80
N LEU A 63 2.28 -6.01 3.39
CA LEU A 63 0.94 -5.43 3.39
C LEU A 63 -0.05 -6.18 2.48
N GLN A 64 0.43 -6.88 1.45
CA GLN A 64 -0.41 -7.69 0.57
C GLN A 64 -1.15 -8.82 1.31
N LYS A 65 -0.65 -9.26 2.47
CA LYS A 65 -1.32 -10.27 3.31
C LYS A 65 -2.44 -9.68 4.17
N ILE A 66 -2.57 -8.36 4.26
CA ILE A 66 -3.52 -7.67 5.14
C ILE A 66 -4.68 -7.04 4.35
N VAL A 67 -4.51 -6.76 3.05
CA VAL A 67 -5.51 -6.06 2.21
C VAL A 67 -6.93 -6.61 2.35
N GLY A 68 -7.10 -7.93 2.43
CA GLY A 68 -8.42 -8.57 2.55
C GLY A 68 -9.14 -8.35 3.89
N LYS A 69 -8.50 -7.70 4.86
CA LYS A 69 -9.11 -7.31 6.14
C LYS A 69 -9.61 -5.86 6.14
N CYS A 70 -9.38 -5.12 5.06
CA CYS A 70 -9.86 -3.74 4.94
C CYS A 70 -11.40 -3.75 4.90
N PRO A 71 -12.07 -2.88 5.68
CA PRO A 71 -13.52 -2.73 5.61
C PRO A 71 -13.98 -2.29 4.21
N GLY A 72 -13.22 -1.43 3.53
CA GLY A 72 -13.45 -1.05 2.13
C GLY A 72 -12.46 -1.67 1.14
N ALA A 73 -12.27 -1.05 -0.02
CA ALA A 73 -11.34 -1.55 -1.04
C ALA A 73 -9.89 -1.28 -0.62
N ALA A 74 -9.01 -2.28 -0.73
CA ALA A 74 -7.59 -2.11 -0.45
C ALA A 74 -6.73 -2.92 -1.39
N MET A 75 -5.64 -2.32 -1.86
CA MET A 75 -4.70 -2.95 -2.77
C MET A 75 -3.28 -2.46 -2.53
N THR A 76 -2.29 -3.33 -2.80
CA THR A 76 -0.89 -2.90 -2.83
C THR A 76 -0.49 -2.37 -4.20
N TYR A 77 0.41 -1.38 -4.23
CA TYR A 77 0.99 -0.84 -5.45
C TYR A 77 2.52 -0.79 -5.37
N LYS A 78 3.18 -0.76 -6.53
CA LYS A 78 4.63 -0.68 -6.65
C LYS A 78 5.05 0.77 -6.91
N HIS A 79 6.18 1.18 -6.35
CA HIS A 79 6.83 2.47 -6.60
C HIS A 79 7.62 2.51 -7.91
N SER A 80 7.22 1.73 -8.91
CA SER A 80 7.99 1.67 -10.16
C SER A 80 7.80 2.97 -10.94
N PRO A 81 8.86 3.77 -11.16
CA PRO A 81 8.75 4.96 -11.99
C PRO A 81 8.60 4.55 -13.46
N ALA A 82 7.82 5.32 -14.22
CA ALA A 82 7.77 5.20 -15.67
C ALA A 82 8.88 6.03 -16.35
N LYS A 83 9.14 5.75 -17.64
CA LYS A 83 10.04 6.57 -18.45
C LYS A 83 9.33 7.90 -18.78
N ASN A 84 10.02 9.02 -18.58
CA ASN A 84 9.54 10.38 -18.89
C ASN A 84 8.29 10.80 -18.10
N GLU A 85 8.25 10.53 -16.80
CA GLU A 85 7.18 11.08 -15.95
C GLU A 85 7.32 12.60 -15.79
N PRO A 86 6.22 13.36 -15.77
CA PRO A 86 6.25 14.80 -15.54
C PRO A 86 6.73 15.14 -14.11
N VAL A 87 6.46 14.25 -13.17
CA VAL A 87 6.90 14.28 -11.76
C VAL A 87 7.24 12.86 -11.35
N ALA A 88 8.27 12.69 -10.52
CA ALA A 88 8.64 11.37 -10.01
C ALA A 88 7.45 10.66 -9.35
N CYS A 89 7.29 9.37 -9.67
CA CYS A 89 6.24 8.48 -9.16
C CYS A 89 4.82 8.84 -9.64
N TYR A 90 4.68 9.70 -10.65
CA TYR A 90 3.35 10.07 -11.19
C TYR A 90 2.59 8.84 -11.68
N SER A 91 3.22 7.94 -12.45
CA SER A 91 2.54 6.73 -12.92
C SER A 91 2.27 5.74 -11.79
N ALA A 92 3.09 5.73 -10.73
CA ALA A 92 2.84 4.91 -9.55
C ALA A 92 1.58 5.37 -8.81
N LEU A 93 1.38 6.69 -8.68
CA LEU A 93 0.17 7.27 -8.11
C LEU A 93 -1.08 6.91 -8.94
N LEU A 94 -1.02 7.07 -10.27
CA LEU A 94 -2.15 6.70 -11.15
C LEU A 94 -2.50 5.22 -11.04
N ASN A 95 -1.49 4.33 -10.98
CA ASN A 95 -1.68 2.89 -10.79
C ASN A 95 -2.30 2.56 -9.41
N ALA A 96 -1.94 3.31 -8.38
CA ALA A 96 -2.55 3.13 -7.07
C ALA A 96 -4.03 3.56 -7.09
N LEU A 97 -4.32 4.73 -7.65
CA LEU A 97 -5.68 5.26 -7.76
C LEU A 97 -6.61 4.35 -8.57
N SER A 98 -6.12 3.77 -9.68
CA SER A 98 -6.93 2.85 -10.50
C SER A 98 -7.31 1.56 -9.76
N LYS A 99 -6.52 1.12 -8.78
CA LYS A 99 -6.82 -0.06 -7.96
C LYS A 99 -7.99 0.15 -6.99
N VAL A 100 -8.33 1.39 -6.70
CA VAL A 100 -9.50 1.76 -5.88
C VAL A 100 -10.59 2.42 -6.73
N GLY A 101 -10.55 2.22 -8.06
CA GLY A 101 -11.60 2.65 -8.98
C GLY A 101 -11.50 4.08 -9.49
N VAL A 102 -10.43 4.82 -9.18
CA VAL A 102 -10.22 6.18 -9.70
C VAL A 102 -9.46 6.14 -11.02
N THR A 103 -10.07 6.68 -12.07
CA THR A 103 -9.52 6.73 -13.43
C THR A 103 -9.43 8.17 -13.93
N PHE A 104 -8.37 8.50 -14.68
CA PHE A 104 -8.12 9.81 -15.29
C PHE A 104 -8.01 9.68 -16.80
#